data_AF-A0A512JMP4-F1
#
_entry.id   AF-A0A512JMP4-F1
#
_cell.length_a   1.000
_cell.length_b   1.000
_cell.length_c   1.000
_cell.angle_alpha   90.00
_cell.angle_beta   90.00
_cell.angle_gamma   90.00
#
_symmetry.space_group_name_H-M   'P 1'
#
loop_
_entity.id
_entity.type
_entity.pdbx_description
1 polymer ?
#
loop_
_entity_poly.entity_id
_entity_poly.type
_entity_poly.pdbx_seq_one_letter_code
_entity_poly.pdbx_strand_id
1 'polypeptide(L)' 'MTSDGHVLDTIKLNASDDAAALSLARVLAEKHAVELWDGLRFIQHIKPTG' A
#
# COMPACT_ATOMS: atom_id res chain seq x y z
N MET A 1 14.13 6.23 -10.25
CA MET A 1 13.07 5.22 -10.41
C MET A 1 13.78 3.88 -10.56
N THR A 2 13.88 3.09 -9.50
CA THR A 2 14.39 1.71 -9.62
C THR A 2 13.22 0.90 -10.18
N SER A 3 13.31 0.56 -11.46
CA SER A 3 12.24 -0.05 -12.26
C SER A 3 12.11 -1.56 -12.04
N ASP A 4 12.80 -2.12 -11.06
CA ASP A 4 12.93 -3.57 -10.85
C ASP A 4 11.72 -4.22 -10.13
N GLY A 5 10.68 -3.46 -9.80
CA GLY A 5 9.48 -4.00 -9.15
C GLY A 5 9.73 -4.54 -7.74
N HIS A 6 10.87 -4.21 -7.13
CA HIS A 6 11.20 -4.62 -5.77
C HIS A 6 10.35 -3.86 -4.75
N VAL A 7 9.87 -4.61 -3.75
CA VAL A 7 9.25 -4.04 -2.55
C VAL A 7 10.32 -3.29 -1.77
N LEU A 8 10.11 -1.98 -1.58
CA LEU A 8 11.05 -1.13 -0.82
C LEU A 8 10.97 -1.40 0.68
N ASP A 9 9.76 -1.59 1.20
CA ASP A 9 9.49 -1.86 2.61
C ASP A 9 8.13 -2.55 2.78
N THR A 10 7.93 -3.23 3.91
CA THR A 10 6.66 -3.84 4.31
C THR A 10 6.25 -3.36 5.69
N ILE A 11 5.18 -2.58 5.74
CA ILE A 11 4.66 -1.99 6.98
C ILE A 11 3.35 -2.67 7.35
N LYS A 12 3.19 -3.05 8.63
CA LYS A 12 1.92 -3.54 9.15
C LYS A 12 1.00 -2.37 9.47
N LEU A 13 -0.21 -2.38 8.91
CA LEU A 13 -1.26 -1.41 9.23
C LEU A 13 -2.19 -2.00 10.28
N ASN A 14 -2.54 -1.18 11.28
CA ASN A 14 -3.60 -1.52 12.22
C ASN A 14 -4.90 -0.87 11.74
N ALA A 15 -5.76 -1.64 11.10
CA ALA A 15 -7.03 -1.20 10.54
C ALA A 15 -8.13 -2.18 10.91
N SER A 16 -9.32 -1.67 11.26
CA SER A 16 -10.47 -2.49 11.66
C SER A 16 -11.20 -3.11 10.46
N ASP A 17 -11.01 -2.54 9.27
CA ASP A 17 -11.71 -2.90 8.04
C ASP A 17 -10.95 -2.37 6.81
N ASP A 18 -11.34 -2.87 5.63
CA ASP A 18 -10.70 -2.57 4.35
C ASP A 18 -10.76 -1.06 4.02
N ALA A 19 -11.82 -0.35 4.42
CA ALA A 19 -11.97 1.07 4.16
C ALA A 19 -10.98 1.91 4.99
N ALA A 20 -10.82 1.57 6.28
CA ALA A 20 -9.80 2.17 7.13
C ALA A 20 -8.38 1.87 6.60
N ALA A 21 -8.13 0.63 6.18
CA ALA A 21 -6.84 0.22 5.61
C ALA A 21 -6.49 1.01 4.33
N LEU A 22 -7.47 1.21 3.45
CA LEU A 22 -7.31 2.00 2.22
C LEU A 22 -7.00 3.47 2.52
N SER A 23 -7.64 4.06 3.54
CA SER A 23 -7.36 5.44 3.94
C SER A 23 -5.91 5.61 4.38
N LEU A 24 -5.40 4.69 5.22
CA LEU A 24 -4.01 4.67 5.66
C LEU A 24 -3.03 4.42 4.51
N ALA A 25 -3.34 3.46 3.63
CA ALA A 25 -2.48 3.11 2.50
C ALA A 25 -2.36 4.25 1.48
N ARG A 26 -3.41 5.07 1.29
CA ARG A 26 -3.36 6.26 0.44
C ARG A 26 -2.40 7.32 0.94
N VAL A 27 -2.27 7.49 2.26
CA VAL A 27 -1.30 8.41 2.85
C VAL A 27 0.13 7.95 2.56
N LEU A 28 0.37 6.63 2.55
CA LEU A 28 1.68 6.06 2.22
C LEU A 28 2.03 6.15 0.73
N ALA A 29 1.02 6.25 -0.14
CA ALA A 29 1.20 6.32 -1.59
C ALA A 29 1.62 7.71 -2.11
N GLU A 30 2.06 8.63 -1.23
CA GLU A 30 2.42 10.00 -1.65
C GLU A 30 3.57 10.01 -2.67
N LYS A 31 4.60 9.16 -2.46
CA LYS A 31 5.82 9.14 -3.29
C LYS A 31 6.08 7.81 -3.99
N HIS A 32 5.44 6.74 -3.53
CA HIS A 32 5.68 5.39 -4.02
C HIS A 32 4.37 4.65 -4.22
N ALA A 33 4.39 3.65 -5.11
CA ALA A 33 3.25 2.77 -5.26
C ALA A 33 3.11 1.91 -3.99
N VAL A 34 1.87 1.66 -3.58
CA VAL A 34 1.57 0.84 -2.41
C VAL A 34 0.70 -0.33 -2.83
N GLU A 35 1.09 -1.54 -2.44
CA GLU A 35 0.23 -2.71 -2.54
C GLU A 35 -0.34 -3.02 -1.16
N LEU A 36 -1.67 -3.02 -1.06
CA LEU A 36 -2.38 -3.32 0.17
C LEU A 36 -2.81 -4.79 0.17
N TRP A 37 -2.37 -5.51 1.19
CA TRP A 37 -2.63 -6.92 1.42
C TRP A 37 -3.21 -7.12 2.83
N ASP A 38 -4.15 -8.06 2.95
CA ASP A 38 -4.67 -8.57 4.22
C ASP A 38 -4.38 -10.08 4.31
N GLY A 39 -3.28 -10.41 4.99
CA GLY A 39 -2.72 -11.75 4.94
C GLY A 39 -2.34 -12.15 3.51
N LEU A 40 -3.03 -13.17 2.97
CA LEU A 40 -2.85 -13.63 1.59
C LEU A 40 -3.85 -13.00 0.59
N ARG A 41 -4.77 -12.15 1.07
CA ARG A 41 -5.77 -11.48 0.25
C ARG A 41 -5.21 -10.17 -0.27
N PHE A 42 -5.01 -10.08 -1.58
CA PHE A 42 -4.72 -8.81 -2.23
C PHE A 42 -5.96 -7.91 -2.22
N ILE A 43 -5.83 -6.69 -1.71
CA ILE A 43 -6.93 -5.72 -1.65
C ILE A 43 -6.83 -4.75 -2.83
N GLN A 44 -5.71 -4.03 -2.95
CA GLN A 44 -5.58 -2.98 -3.98
C GLN A 44 -4.12 -2.55 -4.21
N HIS A 45 -3.80 -2.22 -5.47
CA HIS A 45 -2.60 -1.47 -5.83
C HIS A 45 -2.96 0.01 -5.96
N ILE A 46 -2.25 0.87 -5.20
CA ILE A 46 -2.44 2.32 -5.18
C ILE A 46 -1.25 2.96 -5.90
N LYS A 47 -1.55 3.71 -6.97
CA LYS A 47 -0.52 4.45 -7.71
C LYS A 47 -0.01 5.63 -6.88
N PRO A 48 1.26 6.05 -7.06
CA PRO A 48 1.74 7.28 -6.48
C PRO A 48 0.87 8.46 -6.93
N THR A 49 0.61 9.40 -6.03
CA THR A 49 -0.10 10.65 -6.35
C THR A 49 0.83 11.82 -6.67
N GLY A 50 2.14 11.63 -6.54
CA GLY A 50 3.19 12.61 -6.83
C GLY A 50 3.89 12.43 -8.17
#